data_AF-A0A0Q7N1I4-F1
#
_entry.id   AF-A0A0Q7N1I4-F1
#
_cell.length_a   1.000
_cell.length_b   1.000
_cell.length_c   1.000
_cell.angle_alpha   90.00
_cell.angle_beta   90.00
_cell.angle_gamma   90.00
#
_symmetry.space_group_name_H-M   'P 1'
#
loop_
_entity.id
_entity.type
_entity.pdbx_description
1 polymer ?
#
loop_
_entity_poly.entity_id
_entity_poly.type
_entity_poly.pdbx_seq_one_letter_code
_entity_poly.pdbx_strand_id
1 'polypeptide(L)'
;MTSPLPVAVLGAGPLADRIAAHPDISVAPPSSAAVVIHLTADVDAAVAQLGAGRDVVTALPLEALPLDEVRDACRTGSSTLHATGGFQSAVAARLTRSLAAATREITSIELIEELELPDEGVYPWNTVPDEIVPGYYFSGLRVLEDAAFTGARSDTPEQNGAVYTLGDRITYRSIRTRGTGAVPLRYRLVTTTAAGTATATVDFHHTDGVHPADHLTSVDLVKALGPVHASEPGIVLRDLGITYLVADDRLPRST
;
A
#
# COMPACT_ATOMS: atom_id res chain seq x y z
N MET A 1 -11.06 -2.92 -27.02
CA MET A 1 -9.70 -2.89 -26.45
C MET A 1 -9.39 -1.44 -26.11
N THR A 2 -9.22 -1.13 -24.84
CA THR A 2 -8.74 0.19 -24.39
C THR A 2 -7.28 0.33 -24.80
N SER A 3 -6.89 1.48 -25.36
CA SER A 3 -5.47 1.75 -25.66
C SER A 3 -4.65 1.76 -24.36
N PRO A 4 -3.39 1.29 -24.38
CA PRO A 4 -2.49 1.41 -23.24
C PRO A 4 -2.37 2.86 -22.76
N LEU A 5 -2.34 3.07 -21.44
CA LEU A 5 -2.26 4.39 -20.85
C LEU A 5 -0.80 4.92 -20.95
N PRO A 6 -0.56 6.16 -21.39
CA PRO A 6 0.79 6.73 -21.38
C PRO A 6 1.22 7.00 -19.94
N VAL A 7 2.27 6.33 -19.47
CA VAL A 7 2.73 6.41 -18.07
C VAL A 7 4.24 6.68 -18.03
N ALA A 8 4.65 7.58 -17.14
CA ALA A 8 6.06 7.75 -16.80
C ALA A 8 6.36 6.95 -15.53
N VAL A 9 7.38 6.09 -15.57
CA VAL A 9 7.87 5.35 -14.40
C VAL A 9 9.13 6.04 -13.90
N LEU A 10 9.05 6.65 -12.72
CA LEU A 10 10.17 7.33 -12.06
C LEU A 10 10.75 6.42 -10.98
N GLY A 11 11.98 5.96 -11.21
CA GLY A 11 12.67 4.99 -10.39
C GLY A 11 13.42 3.98 -11.25
N ALA A 12 14.13 3.07 -10.62
CA ALA A 12 14.91 2.04 -11.31
C ALA A 12 14.82 0.70 -10.57
N GLY A 13 15.25 -0.36 -11.24
CA GLY A 13 15.31 -1.71 -10.69
C GLY A 13 14.16 -2.61 -11.18
N PRO A 14 14.13 -3.87 -10.72
CA PRO A 14 13.25 -4.91 -11.27
C PRO A 14 11.76 -4.57 -11.23
N LEU A 15 11.31 -3.86 -10.19
CA LEU A 15 9.92 -3.41 -10.08
C LEU A 15 9.57 -2.36 -11.15
N ALA A 16 10.47 -1.40 -11.41
CA ALA A 16 10.28 -0.37 -12.43
C ALA A 16 10.23 -0.99 -13.83
N ASP A 17 11.15 -1.91 -14.13
CA ASP A 17 11.21 -2.62 -15.42
C ASP A 17 9.94 -3.44 -15.66
N ARG A 18 9.43 -4.11 -14.62
CA ARG A 18 8.20 -4.89 -14.70
C ARG A 18 6.97 -4.03 -14.96
N ILE A 19 6.86 -2.90 -14.26
CA ILE A 19 5.77 -1.94 -14.47
C ILE A 19 5.83 -1.38 -15.89
N ALA A 20 7.01 -0.98 -16.36
CA ALA A 20 7.23 -0.47 -17.71
C ALA A 20 6.87 -1.50 -18.80
N ALA A 21 7.05 -2.79 -18.54
CA ALA A 21 6.71 -3.88 -19.44
C ALA A 21 5.23 -4.32 -19.39
N HIS A 22 4.40 -3.72 -18.53
CA HIS A 22 3.00 -4.13 -18.37
C HIS A 22 2.18 -3.82 -19.64
N PRO A 23 1.35 -4.76 -20.16
CA PRO A 23 0.67 -4.59 -21.45
C PRO A 23 -0.32 -3.41 -21.51
N ASP A 24 -0.86 -3.00 -20.36
CA ASP A 24 -1.77 -1.86 -20.25
C ASP A 24 -1.05 -0.50 -20.19
N ILE A 25 0.28 -0.49 -20.19
CA ILE A 25 1.11 0.71 -20.08
C ILE A 25 1.85 0.97 -21.38
N SER A 26 1.83 2.23 -21.83
CA SER A 26 2.75 2.76 -22.82
C SER A 26 3.73 3.70 -22.12
N VAL A 27 5.01 3.34 -22.05
CA VAL A 27 6.00 4.18 -21.38
C VAL A 27 6.17 5.50 -22.14
N ALA A 28 6.10 6.61 -21.40
CA ALA A 28 6.21 7.96 -21.92
C ALA A 28 7.12 8.82 -21.01
N PRO A 29 7.77 9.87 -21.52
CA PRO A 29 8.43 10.85 -20.67
C PRO A 29 7.41 11.55 -19.76
N PRO A 30 7.80 12.04 -18.56
CA PRO A 30 6.88 12.70 -17.64
C PRO A 30 6.07 13.85 -18.25
N SER A 31 6.65 14.57 -19.22
CA SER A 31 5.99 15.69 -19.91
C SER A 31 4.79 15.30 -20.77
N SER A 32 4.66 14.03 -21.17
CA SER A 32 3.56 13.55 -22.02
C SER A 32 2.82 12.35 -21.43
N ALA A 33 3.12 11.99 -20.18
CA ALA A 33 2.42 10.92 -19.48
C ALA A 33 1.09 11.41 -18.93
N ALA A 34 0.06 10.55 -18.98
CA ALA A 34 -1.21 10.79 -18.30
C ALA A 34 -1.07 10.62 -16.79
N VAL A 35 -0.24 9.67 -16.35
CA VAL A 35 0.02 9.39 -14.93
C VAL A 35 1.51 9.12 -14.74
N VAL A 36 2.05 9.55 -13.61
CA VAL A 36 3.41 9.25 -13.17
C VAL A 36 3.36 8.19 -12.07
N ILE A 37 4.05 7.07 -12.26
CA ILE A 37 4.37 6.13 -11.19
C ILE A 37 5.67 6.57 -10.54
N HIS A 38 5.61 6.96 -9.27
CA HIS A 38 6.75 7.40 -8.49
C HIS A 38 7.20 6.27 -7.55
N LEU A 39 8.38 5.71 -7.79
CA LEU A 39 8.97 4.60 -7.03
C LEU A 39 10.18 5.01 -6.20
N THR A 40 10.58 6.28 -6.26
CA THR A 40 11.72 6.78 -5.49
C THR A 40 11.27 7.24 -4.10
N ALA A 41 12.23 7.43 -3.19
CA ALA A 41 12.00 8.04 -1.89
C ALA A 41 12.00 9.59 -1.94
N ASP A 42 12.08 10.16 -3.14
CA ASP A 42 12.19 11.61 -3.35
C ASP A 42 10.80 12.24 -3.32
N VAL A 43 10.34 12.52 -2.10
CA VAL A 43 9.02 13.11 -1.83
C VAL A 43 8.83 14.44 -2.55
N ASP A 44 9.87 15.28 -2.58
CA ASP A 44 9.84 16.59 -3.24
C ASP A 44 9.61 16.44 -4.75
N ALA A 45 10.25 15.44 -5.37
CA ALA A 45 9.99 15.14 -6.77
C ALA A 45 8.53 14.70 -7.02
N ALA A 46 7.91 13.93 -6.12
CA ALA A 46 6.48 13.58 -6.25
C ALA A 46 5.58 14.82 -6.17
N VAL A 47 5.85 15.72 -5.22
CA VAL A 47 5.11 17.00 -5.07
C VAL A 47 5.28 17.88 -6.30
N ALA A 48 6.50 17.95 -6.86
CA ALA A 48 6.77 18.72 -8.07
C ALA A 48 6.01 18.20 -9.30
N GLN A 49 5.82 16.87 -9.43
CA GLN A 49 5.00 16.31 -10.51
C GLN A 49 3.53 16.72 -10.38
N LEU A 50 2.98 16.66 -9.16
CA LEU A 50 1.61 17.10 -8.89
C LEU A 50 1.44 18.59 -9.24
N GLY A 51 2.35 19.45 -8.79
CA GLY A 51 2.32 20.89 -9.09
C GLY A 51 2.43 21.21 -10.60
N ALA A 52 3.03 20.32 -11.38
CA ALA A 52 3.10 20.41 -12.84
C ALA A 52 1.84 19.89 -13.56
N GLY A 53 0.80 19.49 -12.82
CA GLY A 53 -0.47 19.01 -13.35
C GLY A 53 -0.46 17.55 -13.80
N ARG A 54 0.39 16.74 -13.18
CA ARG A 54 0.47 15.30 -13.48
C ARG A 54 -0.11 14.51 -12.33
N ASP A 55 -0.96 13.55 -12.66
CA ASP A 55 -1.42 12.57 -11.70
C ASP A 55 -0.26 11.70 -11.23
N VAL A 56 -0.20 11.40 -9.93
CA VAL A 56 0.87 10.62 -9.32
C VAL A 56 0.30 9.40 -8.60
N VAL A 57 0.84 8.23 -8.92
CA VAL A 57 0.67 7.00 -8.15
C VAL A 57 2.01 6.66 -7.52
N THR A 58 2.07 6.51 -6.20
CA THR A 58 3.32 6.24 -5.49
C THR A 58 3.24 4.99 -4.62
N ALA A 59 4.39 4.33 -4.47
CA ALA A 59 4.59 3.26 -3.49
C ALA A 59 4.89 3.80 -2.08
N LEU A 60 5.07 5.11 -1.94
CA LEU A 60 5.15 5.77 -0.63
C LEU A 60 3.78 5.74 0.06
N PRO A 61 3.75 5.72 1.40
CA PRO A 61 2.54 5.79 2.20
C PRO A 61 2.16 7.24 2.33
N LEU A 62 0.88 7.47 2.59
CA LEU A 62 0.36 8.82 2.67
C LEU A 62 1.01 9.59 3.84
N GLU A 63 1.32 8.89 4.93
CA GLU A 63 1.93 9.42 6.14
C GLU A 63 3.39 9.84 5.95
N ALA A 64 4.05 9.37 4.88
CA ALA A 64 5.40 9.80 4.51
C ALA A 64 5.42 11.13 3.76
N LEU A 65 4.25 11.59 3.28
CA LEU A 65 4.16 12.73 2.39
C LEU A 65 3.78 13.99 3.18
N PRO A 66 4.35 15.16 2.84
CA PRO A 66 3.96 16.44 3.42
C PRO A 66 2.56 16.81 2.92
N LEU A 67 1.52 16.38 3.63
CA LEU A 67 0.14 16.41 3.11
C LEU A 67 -0.35 17.81 2.76
N ASP A 68 0.10 18.85 3.45
CA ASP A 68 -0.27 20.22 3.12
C ASP A 68 0.35 20.67 1.79
N GLU A 69 1.63 20.35 1.56
CA GLU A 69 2.30 20.64 0.29
C GLU A 69 1.73 19.82 -0.86
N VAL A 70 1.41 18.54 -0.62
CA VAL A 70 0.72 17.68 -1.59
C VAL A 70 -0.63 18.30 -1.99
N ARG A 71 -1.43 18.79 -1.03
CA ARG A 71 -2.72 19.42 -1.31
C ARG A 71 -2.57 20.67 -2.17
N ASP A 72 -1.61 21.52 -1.81
CA ASP A 72 -1.35 22.76 -2.54
C ASP A 72 -0.83 22.47 -3.96
N ALA A 73 -0.01 21.43 -4.12
CA ALA A 73 0.47 20.97 -5.41
C ALA A 73 -0.67 20.38 -6.27
N CYS A 74 -1.51 19.49 -5.72
CA CYS A 74 -2.68 18.95 -6.41
C CYS A 74 -3.62 20.07 -6.87
N ARG A 75 -3.83 21.09 -6.03
CA ARG A 75 -4.66 22.25 -6.38
C ARG A 75 -4.04 23.07 -7.50
N THR A 76 -2.73 23.35 -7.40
CA THR A 76 -2.01 24.16 -8.38
C THR A 76 -1.96 23.49 -9.75
N GLY A 77 -1.67 22.19 -9.77
CA GLY A 77 -1.60 21.41 -10.99
C GLY A 77 -2.95 20.93 -11.53
N SER A 78 -4.02 20.99 -10.73
CA SER A 78 -5.26 20.26 -11.01
C SER A 78 -5.00 18.76 -11.23
N SER A 79 -4.23 18.16 -10.33
CA SER A 79 -3.78 16.76 -10.41
C SER A 79 -4.26 15.92 -9.22
N THR A 80 -4.11 14.61 -9.36
CA THR A 80 -4.53 13.63 -8.36
C THR A 80 -3.35 12.80 -7.85
N LEU A 81 -3.28 12.60 -6.53
CA LEU A 81 -2.36 11.67 -5.89
C LEU A 81 -3.08 10.41 -5.42
N HIS A 82 -2.46 9.25 -5.65
CA HIS A 82 -2.72 8.03 -4.91
C HIS A 82 -1.43 7.48 -4.29
N ALA A 83 -1.38 7.45 -2.97
CA ALA A 83 -0.35 6.76 -2.21
C ALA A 83 -0.83 5.33 -1.92
N THR A 84 -0.25 4.34 -2.60
CA THR A 84 -0.58 2.93 -2.36
C THR A 84 -0.02 2.43 -1.02
N GLY A 85 0.97 3.12 -0.46
CA GLY A 85 1.72 2.69 0.71
C GLY A 85 2.71 1.57 0.44
N GLY A 86 2.74 1.01 -0.78
CA GLY A 86 3.70 -0.02 -1.19
C GLY A 86 3.68 -1.28 -0.31
N PHE A 87 2.77 -1.35 0.66
CA PHE A 87 2.85 -2.30 1.73
C PHE A 87 1.93 -3.47 1.44
N GLN A 88 2.44 -4.66 1.66
CA GLN A 88 1.71 -5.90 1.46
C GLN A 88 0.54 -6.06 2.46
N SER A 89 0.30 -5.08 3.37
CA SER A 89 -0.91 -5.01 4.20
C SER A 89 -2.20 -4.97 3.40
N ALA A 90 -2.20 -4.56 2.13
CA ALA A 90 -3.38 -4.68 1.27
C ALA A 90 -3.84 -6.15 1.14
N VAL A 91 -2.89 -7.10 1.14
CA VAL A 91 -3.19 -8.53 1.16
C VAL A 91 -3.76 -8.95 2.51
N ALA A 92 -3.13 -8.52 3.61
CA ALA A 92 -3.63 -8.85 4.95
C ALA A 92 -5.02 -8.27 5.24
N ALA A 93 -5.31 -7.05 4.76
CA ALA A 93 -6.64 -6.43 4.82
C ALA A 93 -7.68 -7.23 4.01
N ARG A 94 -7.34 -7.63 2.78
CA ARG A 94 -8.24 -8.41 1.89
C ARG A 94 -8.49 -9.83 2.44
N LEU A 95 -7.45 -10.49 2.93
CA LEU A 95 -7.55 -11.81 3.58
C LEU A 95 -8.40 -11.72 4.84
N THR A 96 -8.12 -10.74 5.70
CA THR A 96 -8.84 -10.63 6.96
C THR A 96 -10.28 -10.19 6.78
N ARG A 97 -10.61 -9.35 5.79
CA ARG A 97 -12.01 -9.07 5.48
C ARG A 97 -12.76 -10.34 5.06
N SER A 98 -12.13 -11.19 4.25
CA SER A 98 -12.70 -12.46 3.83
C SER A 98 -12.88 -13.41 5.03
N LEU A 99 -11.97 -13.37 6.01
CA LEU A 99 -12.00 -14.17 7.23
C LEU A 99 -12.98 -13.61 8.28
N ALA A 100 -13.02 -12.30 8.52
CA ALA A 100 -13.94 -11.61 9.43
C ALA A 100 -15.40 -11.66 8.94
N ALA A 101 -15.63 -11.72 7.62
CA ALA A 101 -16.96 -12.04 7.09
C ALA A 101 -17.41 -13.46 7.47
N ALA A 102 -16.48 -14.38 7.72
CA ALA A 102 -16.76 -15.77 8.10
C ALA A 102 -16.78 -15.99 9.62
N THR A 103 -16.07 -15.17 10.42
CA THR A 103 -15.96 -15.33 11.87
C THR A 103 -16.70 -14.21 12.63
N ARG A 104 -17.75 -14.59 13.36
CA ARG A 104 -18.44 -13.68 14.29
C ARG A 104 -17.64 -13.59 15.60
N GLU A 105 -17.74 -12.45 16.29
CA GLU A 105 -17.24 -12.27 17.67
C GLU A 105 -15.70 -12.37 17.82
N ILE A 106 -14.95 -11.83 16.86
CA ILE A 106 -13.50 -11.69 17.02
C ILE A 106 -13.21 -10.73 18.19
N THR A 107 -12.37 -11.16 19.12
CA THR A 107 -11.91 -10.36 20.27
C THR A 107 -10.48 -9.87 20.08
N SER A 108 -9.65 -10.62 19.36
CA SER A 108 -8.30 -10.19 19.01
C SER A 108 -7.79 -10.82 17.71
N ILE A 109 -6.84 -10.14 17.08
CA ILE A 109 -6.15 -10.55 15.86
C ILE A 109 -4.64 -10.37 16.04
N GLU A 110 -3.87 -11.40 15.71
CA GLU A 110 -2.42 -11.30 15.50
C GLU A 110 -2.11 -11.62 14.04
N LEU A 111 -1.49 -10.67 13.35
CA LEU A 111 -1.02 -10.80 11.98
C LEU A 111 0.50 -10.92 11.97
N ILE A 112 0.99 -12.05 11.48
CA ILE A 112 2.43 -12.32 11.37
C ILE A 112 2.78 -12.33 9.88
N GLU A 113 3.70 -11.44 9.51
CA GLU A 113 4.35 -11.42 8.21
C GLU A 113 5.72 -12.07 8.32
N GLU A 114 5.96 -13.07 7.51
CA GLU A 114 7.28 -13.65 7.31
C GLU A 114 7.71 -13.30 5.89
N LEU A 115 8.76 -12.47 5.78
CA LEU A 115 9.24 -11.93 4.52
C LEU A 115 10.71 -12.27 4.35
N GLU A 116 11.00 -12.97 3.27
CA GLU A 116 12.34 -13.28 2.83
C GLU A 116 12.75 -12.27 1.76
N LEU A 117 13.69 -11.39 2.07
CA LEU A 117 14.10 -10.36 1.14
C LEU A 117 15.23 -10.88 0.24
N PRO A 118 15.13 -10.72 -1.09
CA PRO A 118 16.27 -10.93 -1.98
C PRO A 118 17.35 -9.88 -1.71
N ASP A 119 18.61 -10.24 -1.96
CA ASP A 119 19.77 -9.37 -1.69
C ASP A 119 19.75 -8.05 -2.49
N GLU A 120 19.11 -8.05 -3.67
CA GLU A 120 19.06 -6.91 -4.60
C GLU A 120 17.70 -6.20 -4.63
N GLY A 121 16.77 -6.54 -3.73
CA GLY A 121 15.43 -5.97 -3.72
C GLY A 121 15.39 -4.53 -3.21
N VAL A 122 14.96 -3.59 -4.06
CA VAL A 122 14.67 -2.20 -3.66
C VAL A 122 13.19 -2.11 -3.28
N TYR A 123 12.93 -2.06 -1.99
CA TYR A 123 11.58 -1.97 -1.45
C TYR A 123 11.30 -0.58 -0.89
N PRO A 124 10.08 -0.03 -1.07
CA PRO A 124 9.72 1.30 -0.60
C PRO A 124 10.02 1.52 0.90
N TRP A 125 9.78 0.50 1.72
CA TRP A 125 10.07 0.53 3.17
C TRP A 125 11.56 0.42 3.54
N ASN A 126 12.43 0.08 2.59
CA ASN A 126 13.89 0.12 2.76
C ASN A 126 14.49 1.46 2.27
N THR A 127 13.71 2.27 1.56
CA THR A 127 14.16 3.53 0.97
C THR A 127 13.64 4.76 1.71
N VAL A 128 12.67 4.58 2.60
CA VAL A 128 12.16 5.64 3.47
C VAL A 128 12.93 5.70 4.80
N PRO A 129 12.97 6.88 5.44
CA PRO A 129 13.51 7.02 6.78
C PRO A 129 12.85 6.07 7.80
N ASP A 130 13.64 5.54 8.73
CA ASP A 130 13.20 4.55 9.73
C ASP A 130 12.04 5.06 10.60
N GLU A 131 11.98 6.38 10.83
CA GLU A 131 10.91 7.03 11.59
C GLU A 131 9.53 7.00 10.91
N ILE A 132 9.49 6.78 9.59
CA ILE A 132 8.25 6.73 8.80
C ILE A 132 7.73 5.29 8.70
N VAL A 133 8.62 4.31 8.77
CA VAL A 133 8.30 2.86 8.67
C VAL A 133 7.13 2.43 9.58
N PRO A 134 7.01 2.88 10.84
CA PRO A 134 5.87 2.52 11.70
C PRO A 134 4.52 2.97 11.15
N GLY A 135 4.47 4.13 10.48
CA GLY A 135 3.27 4.64 9.83
C GLY A 135 2.70 3.64 8.82
N TYR A 136 3.55 2.97 8.04
CA TYR A 136 3.12 1.94 7.08
C TYR A 136 2.36 0.79 7.75
N TYR A 137 2.92 0.28 8.85
CA TYR A 137 2.33 -0.85 9.56
C TYR A 137 1.04 -0.45 10.25
N PHE A 138 1.01 0.71 10.90
CA PHE A 138 -0.19 1.18 11.56
C PHE A 138 -1.32 1.47 10.57
N SER A 139 -1.04 2.03 9.40
CA SER A 139 -2.07 2.25 8.38
C SER A 139 -2.67 0.93 7.88
N GLY A 140 -1.83 -0.11 7.69
CA GLY A 140 -2.33 -1.46 7.42
C GLY A 140 -3.17 -2.04 8.55
N LEU A 141 -2.74 -1.85 9.80
CA LEU A 141 -3.47 -2.33 10.98
C LEU A 141 -4.80 -1.62 11.22
N ARG A 142 -4.91 -0.33 10.88
CA ARG A 142 -6.16 0.42 10.98
C ARG A 142 -7.23 -0.11 10.05
N VAL A 143 -6.83 -0.53 8.85
CA VAL A 143 -7.74 -1.20 7.92
C VAL A 143 -8.24 -2.52 8.50
N LEU A 144 -7.32 -3.28 9.10
CA LEU A 144 -7.66 -4.52 9.77
C LEU A 144 -8.63 -4.30 10.94
N GLU A 145 -8.42 -3.22 11.71
CA GLU A 145 -9.30 -2.80 12.79
C GLU A 145 -10.71 -2.51 12.30
N ASP A 146 -10.81 -1.64 11.29
CA ASP A 146 -12.10 -1.23 10.72
C ASP A 146 -12.87 -2.41 10.09
N ALA A 147 -12.15 -3.40 9.56
CA ALA A 147 -12.77 -4.58 8.94
C ALA A 147 -13.26 -5.62 9.96
N ALA A 148 -12.56 -5.78 11.08
CA ALA A 148 -12.84 -6.83 12.06
C ALA A 148 -13.68 -6.37 13.25
N PHE A 149 -13.59 -5.10 13.63
CA PHE A 149 -14.24 -4.56 14.83
C PHE A 149 -15.18 -3.42 14.45
N THR A 150 -16.49 -3.65 14.62
CA THR A 150 -17.48 -2.58 14.48
C THR A 150 -17.44 -1.71 15.74
N GLY A 151 -16.96 -0.47 15.66
CA GLY A 151 -16.98 0.46 16.80
C GLY A 151 -15.83 1.47 16.82
N ALA A 152 -15.52 1.98 18.01
CA ALA A 152 -14.45 2.95 18.20
C ALA A 152 -13.08 2.33 17.92
N ARG A 153 -12.29 3.04 17.13
CA ARG A 153 -10.88 2.78 16.83
C ARG A 153 -10.03 2.85 18.09
N SER A 154 -8.99 2.04 18.19
CA SER A 154 -8.06 2.04 19.33
C SER A 154 -7.12 3.23 19.22
N ASP A 155 -7.09 4.15 20.17
CA ASP A 155 -6.30 5.38 20.03
C ASP A 155 -4.80 5.22 20.34
N THR A 156 -4.34 4.01 20.67
CA THR A 156 -3.00 3.77 21.21
C THR A 156 -2.18 2.88 20.28
N PRO A 157 -1.57 3.44 19.22
CA PRO A 157 -0.56 2.72 18.45
C PRO A 157 0.73 2.62 19.27
N GLU A 158 1.29 1.41 19.36
CA GLU A 158 2.56 1.17 20.04
C GLU A 158 3.47 0.31 19.16
N GLN A 159 4.77 0.62 19.17
CA GLN A 159 5.79 -0.14 18.48
C GLN A 159 6.83 -0.63 19.49
N ASN A 160 7.15 -1.91 19.41
CA ASN A 160 8.27 -2.52 20.13
C ASN A 160 9.08 -3.40 19.17
N GLY A 161 10.20 -2.85 18.67
CA GLY A 161 11.00 -3.50 17.62
C GLY A 161 10.19 -3.69 16.33
N ALA A 162 10.03 -4.95 15.92
CA ALA A 162 9.25 -5.34 14.74
C ALA A 162 7.80 -5.75 15.07
N VAL A 163 7.33 -5.43 16.28
CA VAL A 163 5.96 -5.65 16.74
C VAL A 163 5.23 -4.31 16.80
N TYR A 164 4.02 -4.27 16.23
CA TYR A 164 3.16 -3.09 16.16
C TYR A 164 1.78 -3.45 16.69
N THR A 165 1.24 -2.67 17.62
CA THR A 165 -0.06 -2.96 18.25
C THR A 165 -1.01 -1.78 18.13
N LEU A 166 -2.31 -2.07 18.00
CA LEU A 166 -3.40 -1.10 18.16
C LEU A 166 -4.25 -1.53 19.35
N GLY A 167 -3.98 -0.91 20.51
CA GLY A 167 -4.55 -1.34 21.78
C GLY A 167 -4.30 -2.83 22.06
N ASP A 168 -5.26 -3.47 22.73
CA ASP A 168 -5.13 -4.88 23.14
C ASP A 168 -5.68 -5.88 22.11
N ARG A 169 -6.25 -5.39 21.01
CA ARG A 169 -7.03 -6.24 20.09
C ARG A 169 -6.26 -6.62 18.82
N ILE A 170 -5.28 -5.84 18.41
CA ILE A 170 -4.60 -6.04 17.14
C ILE A 170 -3.10 -5.98 17.34
N THR A 171 -2.43 -7.04 16.93
CA THR A 171 -0.98 -7.16 16.93
C THR A 171 -0.52 -7.49 15.53
N TYR A 172 0.55 -6.84 15.11
CA TYR A 172 1.30 -7.16 13.91
C TYR A 172 2.74 -7.50 14.26
N ARG A 173 3.32 -8.49 13.59
CA ARG A 173 4.74 -8.83 13.69
C ARG A 173 5.32 -9.01 12.30
N SER A 174 6.35 -8.24 11.95
CA SER A 174 7.18 -8.50 10.76
C SER A 174 8.39 -9.33 11.16
N ILE A 175 8.60 -10.46 10.50
CA ILE A 175 9.77 -11.31 10.62
C ILE A 175 10.47 -11.26 9.27
N ARG A 176 11.62 -10.57 9.22
CA ARG A 176 12.40 -10.42 8.00
C ARG A 176 13.62 -11.33 8.06
N THR A 177 13.81 -12.14 7.02
CA THR A 177 14.98 -13.00 6.86
C THR A 177 15.67 -12.72 5.52
N ARG A 178 16.97 -13.06 5.43
CA ARG A 178 17.72 -13.09 4.17
C ARG A 178 18.12 -14.53 3.89
N GLY A 179 17.99 -15.02 2.65
CA GLY A 179 18.44 -16.36 2.29
C GLY A 179 17.63 -17.04 1.19
N THR A 180 17.51 -18.37 1.30
CA THR A 180 16.65 -19.26 0.48
C THR A 180 15.79 -20.10 1.43
N GLY A 181 14.79 -19.46 2.04
CA GLY A 181 13.71 -20.14 2.74
C GLY A 181 12.76 -20.80 1.75
N ALA A 182 11.91 -21.70 2.25
CA ALA A 182 10.97 -22.45 1.41
C ALA A 182 9.80 -21.59 0.88
N VAL A 183 9.48 -20.49 1.57
CA VAL A 183 8.34 -19.61 1.26
C VAL A 183 8.80 -18.15 1.32
N PRO A 184 8.88 -17.45 0.17
CA PRO A 184 9.40 -16.08 0.09
C PRO A 184 8.57 -15.05 0.87
N LEU A 185 7.25 -15.27 0.92
CA LEU A 185 6.35 -14.43 1.68
C LEU A 185 5.23 -15.29 2.27
N ARG A 186 5.00 -15.16 3.57
CA ARG A 186 3.88 -15.79 4.26
C ARG A 186 3.17 -14.80 5.16
N TYR A 187 1.84 -14.86 5.12
CA TYR A 187 0.99 -14.27 6.14
C TYR A 187 0.36 -15.35 7.01
N ARG A 188 0.43 -15.16 8.32
CA ARG A 188 -0.38 -15.92 9.28
C ARG A 188 -1.32 -14.97 9.99
N LEU A 189 -2.61 -15.25 9.89
CA LEU A 189 -3.65 -14.57 10.63
C LEU A 189 -4.11 -15.46 11.78
N VAL A 190 -3.85 -15.05 13.00
CA VAL A 190 -4.36 -15.69 14.21
C VAL A 190 -5.54 -14.88 14.71
N THR A 191 -6.72 -15.51 14.77
CA THR A 191 -7.95 -14.87 15.23
C THR A 191 -8.44 -15.54 16.51
N THR A 192 -8.75 -14.75 17.52
CA THR A 192 -9.32 -15.25 18.78
C THR A 192 -10.78 -14.81 18.91
N THR A 193 -11.63 -15.73 19.35
CA THR A 193 -13.04 -15.53 19.67
C THR A 193 -13.33 -16.13 21.04
N ALA A 194 -14.55 -15.95 21.56
CA ALA A 194 -14.99 -16.63 22.78
C ALA A 194 -14.95 -18.17 22.67
N ALA A 195 -15.08 -18.72 21.46
CA ALA A 195 -15.05 -20.16 21.20
C ALA A 195 -13.62 -20.75 21.09
N GLY A 196 -12.60 -19.90 20.96
CA GLY A 196 -11.20 -20.31 20.84
C GLY A 196 -10.43 -19.54 19.78
N THR A 197 -9.23 -20.04 19.49
CA THR A 197 -8.27 -19.42 18.56
C THR A 197 -8.11 -20.27 17.31
N ALA A 198 -8.11 -19.62 16.14
CA ALA A 198 -7.84 -20.23 14.85
C ALA A 198 -6.65 -19.54 14.17
N THR A 199 -5.96 -20.27 13.29
CA THR A 199 -4.89 -19.72 12.44
C THR A 199 -5.18 -20.01 10.98
N ALA A 200 -5.14 -18.98 10.15
CA ALA A 200 -5.13 -19.10 8.70
C ALA A 200 -3.75 -18.70 8.17
N THR A 201 -3.21 -19.47 7.23
CA THR A 201 -1.89 -19.22 6.63
C THR A 201 -2.05 -19.05 5.13
N VAL A 202 -1.40 -18.04 4.57
CA VAL A 202 -1.34 -17.79 3.13
C VAL A 202 0.11 -17.65 2.71
N ASP A 203 0.53 -18.55 1.83
CA ASP A 203 1.89 -18.64 1.31
C ASP A 203 1.91 -18.08 -0.11
N PHE A 204 2.87 -17.19 -0.37
CA PHE A 204 3.13 -16.64 -1.68
C PHE A 204 4.49 -17.13 -2.16
N HIS A 205 4.48 -17.69 -3.36
CA HIS A 205 5.67 -18.22 -4.01
C HIS A 205 6.06 -17.36 -5.22
N HIS A 206 7.34 -17.43 -5.58
CA HIS A 206 7.82 -16.82 -6.81
C HIS A 206 6.97 -17.26 -8.00
N THR A 207 6.62 -16.31 -8.86
CA THR A 207 5.99 -16.60 -10.15
C THR A 207 6.88 -16.03 -11.23
N ASP A 208 7.32 -16.87 -12.17
CA ASP A 208 8.26 -16.49 -13.24
C ASP A 208 9.53 -15.79 -12.72
N GLY A 209 10.07 -16.30 -11.60
CA GLY A 209 11.27 -15.76 -10.96
C GLY A 209 11.06 -14.43 -10.23
N VAL A 210 9.82 -13.93 -10.12
CA VAL A 210 9.54 -12.64 -9.46
C VAL A 210 9.11 -12.83 -8.02
N HIS A 211 9.74 -12.04 -7.14
CA HIS A 211 9.44 -12.04 -5.73
C HIS A 211 7.98 -11.59 -5.50
N PRO A 212 7.20 -12.28 -4.64
CA PRO A 212 5.81 -11.91 -4.38
C PRO A 212 5.59 -10.46 -3.95
N ALA A 213 6.54 -9.88 -3.21
CA ALA A 213 6.48 -8.47 -2.81
C ALA A 213 6.49 -7.52 -4.01
N ASP A 214 7.34 -7.79 -5.00
CA ASP A 214 7.42 -6.98 -6.22
C ASP A 214 6.15 -7.15 -7.06
N HIS A 215 5.65 -8.39 -7.15
CA HIS A 215 4.43 -8.68 -7.86
C HIS A 215 3.22 -7.93 -7.26
N LEU A 216 3.02 -8.02 -5.95
CA LEU A 216 1.91 -7.37 -5.26
C LEU A 216 1.99 -5.85 -5.37
N THR A 217 3.17 -5.26 -5.18
CA THR A 217 3.40 -3.82 -5.33
C THR A 217 3.10 -3.36 -6.75
N SER A 218 3.61 -4.08 -7.76
CA SER A 218 3.34 -3.79 -9.18
C SER A 218 1.83 -3.82 -9.49
N VAL A 219 1.13 -4.86 -9.04
CA VAL A 219 -0.32 -5.00 -9.25
C VAL A 219 -1.09 -3.83 -8.62
N ASP A 220 -0.74 -3.44 -7.40
CA ASP A 220 -1.48 -2.38 -6.70
C ASP A 220 -1.26 -1.00 -7.34
N LEU A 221 -0.04 -0.69 -7.80
CA LEU A 221 0.29 0.53 -8.53
C LEU A 221 -0.42 0.58 -9.89
N VAL A 222 -0.32 -0.48 -10.69
CA VAL A 222 -0.92 -0.53 -12.04
C VAL A 222 -2.44 -0.43 -11.97
N LYS A 223 -3.08 -1.11 -11.00
CA LYS A 223 -4.54 -1.04 -10.81
C LYS A 223 -5.04 0.35 -10.41
N ALA A 224 -4.18 1.20 -9.85
CA ALA A 224 -4.56 2.56 -9.47
C ALA A 224 -4.56 3.54 -10.66
N LEU A 225 -3.83 3.25 -11.73
CA LEU A 225 -3.62 4.19 -12.85
C LEU A 225 -4.92 4.72 -13.47
N GLY A 226 -5.79 3.82 -13.92
CA GLY A 226 -7.05 4.19 -14.55
C GLY A 226 -7.97 5.01 -13.62
N PRO A 227 -8.25 4.51 -12.40
CA PRO A 227 -9.05 5.24 -11.42
C PRO A 227 -8.49 6.62 -11.06
N VAL A 228 -7.19 6.75 -10.85
CA VAL A 228 -6.56 8.05 -10.53
C VAL A 228 -6.72 9.02 -11.70
N HIS A 229 -6.43 8.57 -12.92
CA HIS A 229 -6.57 9.42 -14.10
C HIS A 229 -8.01 9.88 -14.36
N ALA A 230 -9.00 9.09 -13.93
CA ALA A 230 -10.42 9.41 -14.05
C ALA A 230 -10.97 10.23 -12.87
N SER A 231 -10.16 10.49 -11.84
CA SER A 231 -10.59 11.17 -10.61
C SER A 231 -10.53 12.68 -10.73
N GLU A 232 -11.31 13.36 -9.88
CA GLU A 232 -11.16 14.80 -9.67
C GLU A 232 -9.84 15.10 -8.93
N PRO A 233 -9.25 16.30 -9.14
CA PRO A 233 -8.00 16.69 -8.48
C PRO A 233 -8.05 16.57 -6.96
N GLY A 234 -6.97 16.09 -6.35
CA GLY A 234 -6.86 15.91 -4.91
C GLY A 234 -6.13 14.64 -4.50
N ILE A 235 -6.55 14.02 -3.41
CA ILE A 235 -6.01 12.76 -2.91
C ILE A 235 -7.12 11.71 -2.96
N VAL A 236 -6.83 10.59 -3.62
CA VAL A 236 -7.72 9.43 -3.64
C VAL A 236 -7.10 8.28 -2.87
N LEU A 237 -7.91 7.59 -2.09
CA LEU A 237 -7.52 6.46 -1.25
C LEU A 237 -8.26 5.21 -1.68
N ARG A 238 -7.68 4.05 -1.40
CA ARG A 238 -8.36 2.79 -1.71
C ARG A 238 -9.38 2.50 -0.62
N ASP A 239 -10.65 2.44 -0.99
CA ASP A 239 -11.71 1.90 -0.14
C ASP A 239 -11.57 0.38 -0.09
N LEU A 240 -11.31 -0.15 1.09
CA LEU A 240 -11.05 -1.58 1.31
C LEU A 240 -12.36 -2.37 1.52
N GLY A 241 -13.48 -1.66 1.67
CA GLY A 241 -14.86 -2.12 1.67
C GLY A 241 -15.45 -2.38 0.28
N ILE A 242 -14.95 -1.76 -0.78
CA ILE A 242 -15.43 -2.03 -2.15
C ILE A 242 -14.32 -2.26 -3.18
N THR A 243 -13.05 -2.17 -2.77
CA THR A 243 -11.84 -2.31 -3.61
C THR A 243 -11.71 -1.27 -4.73
N TYR A 244 -12.45 -0.16 -4.65
CA TYR A 244 -12.34 1.00 -5.54
C TYR A 244 -11.49 2.10 -4.90
N LEU A 245 -10.95 3.02 -5.71
CA LEU A 245 -10.43 4.28 -5.17
C LEU A 245 -11.61 5.22 -4.91
N VAL A 246 -11.62 5.84 -3.74
CA VAL A 246 -12.58 6.84 -3.30
C VAL A 246 -11.82 8.12 -2.93
N ALA A 247 -12.48 9.27 -3.06
CA ALA A 247 -11.94 10.52 -2.53
C ALA A 247 -11.75 10.39 -1.00
N ASP A 248 -10.69 11.00 -0.45
CA ASP A 248 -10.53 11.04 1.01
C ASP A 248 -11.51 12.03 1.64
N ASP A 249 -12.67 11.52 2.09
CA ASP A 249 -13.73 12.31 2.73
C ASP A 249 -13.34 12.89 4.10
N ARG A 250 -12.18 12.51 4.68
CA ARG A 250 -11.64 13.12 5.91
C ARG A 250 -11.04 14.49 5.69
N LEU A 251 -10.99 14.95 4.43
CA LEU A 251 -10.42 16.23 4.05
C LEU A 251 -11.53 17.08 3.41
N PRO A 252 -11.78 18.30 3.92
CA PRO A 252 -12.90 19.10 3.46
C PRO A 252 -12.77 19.39 1.97
N ARG A 253 -13.80 19.00 1.22
CA ARG A 253 -14.00 19.46 -0.16
C ARG A 253 -14.09 20.98 -0.10
N SER A 254 -13.17 21.65 -0.77
CA SER A 254 -13.24 23.10 -0.91
C SER A 254 -14.39 23.41 -1.88
N THR A 255 -15.42 24.08 -1.37
CA THR A 255 -16.41 24.80 -2.20
C THR A 255 -15.76 25.92 -2.99
#